data_AF-A0A1H8TJ53-F1
#
_entry.id   AF-A0A1H8TJ53-F1
#
_cell.length_a   1.000
_cell.length_b   1.000
_cell.length_c   1.000
_cell.angle_alpha   90.00
_cell.angle_beta   90.00
_cell.angle_gamma   90.00
#
_symmetry.space_group_name_H-M   'P 1'
#
loop_
_entity.id
_entity.type
_entity.pdbx_description
1 polymer ?
#
loop_
_entity_poly.entity_id
_entity_poly.type
_entity_poly.pdbx_seq_one_letter_code
_entity_poly.pdbx_strand_id
1 'polypeptide(L)' 'MPEITVSEELYRQLQAESDDGDIEGSLWKMVALYRRSHNPEADTD' A
#
# COMPACT_ATOMS: atom_id res chain seq x y z
N MET A 1 -9.35 0.40 11.54
CA MET A 1 -8.44 0.85 10.47
C MET A 1 -9.07 2.04 9.77
N PRO A 2 -8.25 2.96 9.22
CA PRO A 2 -8.79 3.98 8.33
C PRO A 2 -9.45 3.34 7.10
N GLU A 3 -10.52 3.96 6.62
CA GLU A 3 -11.20 3.57 5.38
C GLU A 3 -10.75 4.50 4.26
N ILE A 4 -10.46 3.93 3.10
CA ILE A 4 -10.15 4.70 1.88
C ILE A 4 -11.08 4.26 0.76
N THR A 5 -11.66 5.24 0.06
CA THR A 5 -12.45 4.98 -1.14
C THR A 5 -11.57 5.19 -2.37
N VAL A 6 -11.54 4.20 -3.25
CA VAL A 6 -10.77 4.21 -4.50
C VAL A 6 -11.68 3.93 -5.69
N SER A 7 -11.22 4.22 -6.90
CA SER A 7 -11.93 3.82 -8.11
C SER A 7 -11.94 2.28 -8.25
N GLU A 8 -12.95 1.74 -8.93
CA GLU A 8 -13.05 0.30 -9.19
C GLU A 8 -11.84 -0.21 -10.00
N GLU A 9 -11.35 0.60 -10.94
CA GLU A 9 -10.16 0.27 -11.72
C GLU A 9 -8.92 0.10 -10.83
N LEU A 10 -8.66 1.06 -9.93
CA LEU A 10 -7.54 0.97 -9.00
C LEU A 10 -7.70 -0.21 -8.04
N TYR A 11 -8.91 -0.47 -7.57
CA TYR A 11 -9.19 -1.63 -6.73
C TYR A 11 -8.84 -2.96 -7.43
N ARG A 12 -9.21 -3.12 -8.70
CA ARG A 12 -8.87 -4.33 -9.48
C ARG A 12 -7.37 -4.49 -9.69
N GLN A 13 -6.65 -3.38 -9.92
CA GLN A 13 -5.19 -3.41 -10.05
C GLN A 13 -4.54 -3.83 -8.72
N LEU A 14 -4.97 -3.24 -7.60
CA LEU A 14 -4.50 -3.61 -6.27
C LEU A 14 -4.76 -5.09 -5.99
N GLN A 15 -5.97 -5.58 -6.32
CA GLN A 15 -6.32 -6.99 -6.14
C GLN A 15 -5.45 -7.93 -6.98
N ALA A 16 -5.11 -7.56 -8.23
CA ALA A 16 -4.28 -8.36 -9.11
C ALA A 16 -2.80 -8.45 -8.65
N GLU A 17 -2.29 -7.38 -8.05
CA GLU A 17 -0.91 -7.30 -7.53
C GLU A 17 -0.79 -7.83 -6.09
N SER A 18 -1.91 -8.10 -5.42
CA SER A 18 -1.93 -8.61 -4.05
C SER A 18 -1.77 -10.12 -4.03
N ASP A 19 -0.69 -10.59 -3.40
CA ASP A 19 -0.38 -12.01 -3.22
C ASP A 19 -1.47 -12.67 -2.34
N ASP A 20 -2.06 -13.78 -2.82
CA ASP A 20 -3.16 -14.51 -2.15
C ASP A 20 -4.38 -13.65 -1.73
N GLY A 21 -4.57 -12.48 -2.34
CA GLY A 21 -5.70 -11.59 -2.02
C GLY A 21 -5.52 -10.78 -0.73
N ASP A 22 -4.32 -10.73 -0.14
CA ASP A 22 -4.00 -9.84 0.97
C ASP A 22 -3.76 -8.40 0.48
N ILE A 23 -4.87 -7.73 0.15
CA ILE A 23 -4.87 -6.33 -0.31
C ILE A 23 -4.34 -5.41 0.78
N GLU A 24 -4.70 -5.66 2.04
CA GLU A 24 -4.30 -4.80 3.14
C GLU A 24 -2.79 -4.84 3.37
N GLY A 25 -2.20 -6.03 3.45
CA GLY A 25 -0.76 -6.19 3.58
C GLY A 25 0.01 -5.60 2.40
N SER A 26 -0.55 -5.71 1.19
CA SER A 26 0.02 -5.10 -0.02
C SER A 26 0.01 -3.58 0.04
N LEU A 27 -1.09 -2.96 0.49
CA LEU A 27 -1.18 -1.52 0.70
C LEU A 27 -0.16 -1.04 1.75
N TRP A 28 0.00 -1.75 2.87
CA TRP A 28 0.98 -1.39 3.89
C TRP A 28 2.42 -1.49 3.38
N LYS A 29 2.74 -2.51 2.57
CA LYS A 29 4.04 -2.61 1.88
C LYS A 29 4.29 -1.43 0.95
N MET A 30 3.29 -1.03 0.15
CA MET A 30 3.40 0.13 -0.74
C MET A 30 3.64 1.43 0.04
N VAL A 31 2.91 1.65 1.14
CA VAL A 31 3.11 2.82 2.01
C VAL A 31 4.51 2.83 2.61
N ALA A 32 5.00 1.68 3.09
CA ALA A 32 6.35 1.57 3.63
C ALA A 32 7.43 1.86 2.58
N LEU A 33 7.28 1.31 1.37
CA LEU A 33 8.19 1.55 0.24
C LEU A 33 8.21 3.04 -0.14
N TYR A 34 7.04 3.67 -0.25
CA TYR A 34 6.92 5.09 -0.54
C TYR A 34 7.58 5.96 0.54
N ARG A 35 7.35 5.64 1.82
CA ARG A 35 7.99 6.35 2.94
C ARG A 35 9.51 6.25 2.85
N ARG A 36 10.05 5.05 2.61
CA ARG A 36 11.50 4.83 2.52
C ARG A 36 12.14 5.52 1.31
N SER A 37 11.46 5.56 0.16
CA SER A 37 12.01 6.20 -1.05
C SER A 37 11.97 7.72 -1.00
N HIS A 38 10.99 8.30 -0.29
CA HIS A 38 10.80 9.76 -0.25
C HIS A 38 11.22 10.40 1.07
N ASN A 39 11.38 9.63 2.14
CA ASN A 39 11.73 10.12 3.47
C ASN A 39 12.58 9.09 4.23
N PRO A 40 13.83 8.87 3.81
CA PRO A 40 14.70 7.83 4.39
C PRO A 40 15.01 8.06 5.88
N GLU A 41 14.88 9.28 6.38
CA GLU A 41 15.06 9.65 7.80
C GLU A 41 13.90 9.16 8.70
N ALA A 42 12.76 8.76 8.12
CA ALA A 42 11.59 8.33 8.87
C ALA A 42 11.69 6.92 9.48
N ASP A 43 12.73 6.14 9.13
CA ASP A 43 13.02 4.84 9.72
C ASP A 43 14.06 4.93 10.87
N THR A 44 14.46 6.15 11.27
CA THR A 44 15.52 6.40 12.27
C THR A 44 15.00 6.81 13.66
N ASP A 45 13.70 6.73 13.93
CA ASP A 45 13.08 7.04 15.24
C ASP A 45 12.45 5.78 15.87
#